data_AF-A0A6M8U7U8-F1
#
_entry.id   AF-A0A6M8U7U8-F1
#
_cell.length_a   1.000
_cell.length_b   1.000
_cell.length_c   1.000
_cell.angle_alpha   90.00
_cell.angle_beta   90.00
_cell.angle_gamma   90.00
#
_symmetry.space_group_name_H-M   'P 1'
#
loop_
_entity.id
_entity.type
_entity.pdbx_description
1 polymer ?
#
loop_
_entity_poly.entity_id
_entity_poly.type
_entity_poly.pdbx_seq_one_letter_code
_entity_poly.pdbx_strand_id
1 'polypeptide(L)'
;MVLAVHQAIRDNKLTTLRDHCLAYDYDDVSDKLFYLVDVRENKRYAICGGAPDVSVHLFRFKVSKRDYALSTDAGSVDGTLHTVKQ
;
A
#
# COMPACT_ATOMS: atom_id res chain seq x y z
N MET A 1 8.62 -3.97 -7.72
CA MET A 1 7.18 -3.74 -7.47
C MET A 1 6.95 -3.00 -6.17
N VAL A 2 7.24 -3.60 -5.01
CA VAL A 2 7.05 -2.94 -3.70
C VAL A 2 7.81 -1.61 -3.60
N LEU A 3 9.00 -1.50 -4.18
CA LEU A 3 9.77 -0.25 -4.20
C LEU A 3 9.03 0.91 -4.92
N ALA A 4 8.36 0.63 -6.05
CA ALA A 4 7.59 1.64 -6.79
C ALA A 4 6.35 2.08 -6.00
N VAL A 5 5.67 1.13 -5.34
CA VAL A 5 4.56 1.44 -4.41
C VAL A 5 5.05 2.29 -3.25
N HIS A 6 6.19 1.93 -2.65
CA HIS A 6 6.80 2.68 -1.56
C HIS A 6 7.12 4.12 -1.96
N GLN A 7 7.73 4.30 -3.14
CA GLN A 7 8.03 5.61 -3.71
C GLN A 7 6.74 6.43 -3.90
N ALA A 8 5.73 5.85 -4.54
CA ALA A 8 4.44 6.51 -4.77
C ALA A 8 3.75 6.93 -3.47
N ILE A 9 3.83 6.12 -2.41
CA ILE A 9 3.30 6.46 -1.07
C ILE A 9 3.97 7.72 -0.53
N ARG A 10 5.28 7.87 -0.72
CA ARG A 10 6.06 9.01 -0.21
C ARG A 10 5.85 10.26 -1.05
N ASP A 11 5.91 10.14 -2.37
CA ASP A 11 5.76 11.26 -3.30
C ASP A 11 4.35 11.86 -3.22
N ASN A 12 3.33 11.02 -3.01
CA ASN A 12 1.93 11.44 -2.89
C ASN A 12 1.48 11.62 -1.42
N LYS A 13 2.37 11.44 -0.44
CA LYS A 13 2.09 11.59 1.00
C LYS A 13 0.84 10.82 1.47
N LEU A 14 0.68 9.58 1.01
CA LEU A 14 -0.51 8.75 1.28
C LEU A 14 -0.64 8.31 2.75
N THR A 15 0.44 8.37 3.52
CA THR A 15 0.46 8.10 4.95
C THR A 15 1.53 8.90 5.67
N THR A 16 1.30 9.21 6.94
CA THR A 16 2.25 9.86 7.85
C THR A 16 3.15 8.86 8.58
N LEU A 17 2.86 7.55 8.47
CA LEU A 17 3.65 6.49 9.09
C LEU A 17 5.05 6.42 8.49
N ARG A 18 6.03 6.09 9.34
CA ARG A 18 7.43 5.86 8.94
C ARG A 18 7.59 4.56 8.17
N ASP A 19 8.65 4.44 7.38
CA ASP A 19 8.88 3.29 6.49
C ASP A 19 8.88 1.94 7.21
N HIS A 20 9.54 1.87 8.36
CA HIS A 20 9.60 0.65 9.18
C HIS A 20 8.27 0.30 9.86
N CYS A 21 7.30 1.22 9.85
CA CYS A 21 5.94 1.02 10.34
C CYS A 21 4.98 0.60 9.23
N LEU A 22 5.47 0.37 8.02
CA LEU A 22 4.68 -0.14 6.91
C LEU A 22 5.06 -1.60 6.64
N ALA A 23 4.05 -2.43 6.42
CA ALA A 23 4.16 -3.77 5.89
C ALA A 23 3.47 -3.84 4.52
N TYR A 24 4.00 -4.69 3.64
CA TYR A 24 3.52 -4.85 2.28
C TYR A 24 3.19 -6.32 2.03
N ASP A 25 1.96 -6.60 1.62
CA ASP A 25 1.53 -7.93 1.18
C ASP A 25 1.55 -7.99 -0.34
N TYR A 26 2.44 -8.85 -0.85
CA TYR A 26 2.70 -9.25 -2.23
C TYR A 26 1.66 -10.20 -2.84
N ASP A 27 0.77 -9.78 -3.74
CA ASP A 27 -0.06 -10.75 -4.49
C ASP A 27 -0.04 -10.51 -6.01
N ASP A 28 0.50 -11.49 -6.74
CA ASP A 28 0.56 -11.51 -8.20
C ASP A 28 -0.23 -12.63 -8.87
N VAL A 29 -0.93 -13.44 -8.08
CA VAL A 29 -1.67 -14.62 -8.51
C VAL A 29 -3.17 -14.38 -8.57
N SER A 30 -3.72 -13.54 -7.70
CA SER A 30 -5.17 -13.31 -7.64
C SER A 30 -5.73 -12.55 -8.83
N ASP A 31 -4.91 -11.79 -9.57
CA ASP A 31 -5.33 -11.02 -10.73
C ASP A 31 -4.37 -11.23 -11.92
N LYS A 32 -4.95 -11.54 -13.10
CA LYS A 32 -4.17 -11.79 -14.33
C LYS A 32 -3.60 -10.52 -14.95
N LEU A 33 -4.21 -9.36 -14.69
CA LEU A 33 -3.86 -8.08 -15.31
C LEU A 33 -3.16 -7.13 -14.34
N PHE A 34 -3.28 -7.38 -13.03
CA PHE A 34 -2.73 -6.50 -12.00
C PHE A 34 -1.86 -7.26 -10.98
N TYR A 35 -0.84 -6.58 -10.48
CA TYR A 35 -0.21 -6.91 -9.21
C TYR A 35 -0.97 -6.20 -8.11
N LEU A 36 -1.36 -6.91 -7.06
CA LEU A 36 -2.01 -6.36 -5.89
C LEU A 36 -0.94 -6.18 -4.80
N VAL A 37 -0.91 -5.00 -4.20
CA VAL A 37 -0.04 -4.72 -3.06
C VAL A 37 -0.91 -4.18 -1.94
N ASP A 38 -1.04 -4.97 -0.87
CA ASP A 38 -1.75 -4.52 0.31
C ASP A 38 -0.79 -3.80 1.26
N VAL A 39 -1.12 -2.59 1.69
CA VAL A 39 -0.29 -1.78 2.58
C VAL A 39 -0.94 -1.79 3.95
N ARG A 40 -0.20 -2.28 4.94
CA ARG A 40 -0.67 -2.43 6.31
C ARG A 40 0.25 -1.74 7.29
N GLU A 41 -0.29 -1.40 8.44
CA GLU A 41 0.52 -0.94 9.56
C GLU A 41 1.30 -2.11 10.18
N ASN A 42 2.60 -1.88 10.36
CA ASN A 42 3.51 -2.77 11.05
C ASN A 42 3.70 -2.31 12.50
N LYS A 43 2.92 -2.90 13.41
CA LYS A 43 2.98 -2.61 14.86
C LYS A 43 4.02 -3.42 15.61
N ARG A 44 4.97 -4.06 14.91
CA ARG A 44 6.06 -4.82 15.54
C ARG A 44 6.91 -3.96 16.47
N TYR A 45 6.98 -2.65 16.24
CA TYR A 45 7.74 -1.72 17.04
C TYR A 45 6.80 -0.79 17.82
N ALA A 46 7.07 -0.60 19.12
CA ALA A 46 6.29 0.30 19.98
C ALA A 46 6.19 1.73 19.43
N ILE A 47 7.17 2.16 18.64
CA ILE A 47 7.22 3.48 17.99
C ILE A 47 6.14 3.64 16.91
N CYS A 48 5.65 2.54 16.33
CA CYS A 48 4.66 2.54 15.26
C CYS A 48 3.22 2.60 15.78
N GLY A 49 3.03 2.52 17.10
CA GLY A 49 1.74 2.68 17.78
C GLY A 49 1.03 1.35 18.06
N GLY A 50 0.50 1.22 19.28
CA GLY A 50 -0.56 0.29 19.65
C GLY A 50 -0.26 -1.21 19.60
N ALA A 51 -1.26 -2.01 19.98
CA ALA A 51 -1.13 -3.44 20.29
C ALA A 51 -0.53 -4.28 19.12
N PRO A 52 0.47 -5.13 19.39
CA PRO A 52 1.26 -5.83 18.38
C PRO A 52 0.50 -6.94 17.63
N ASP A 53 -0.73 -7.25 18.05
CA ASP A 53 -1.59 -8.31 17.53
C ASP A 53 -2.53 -7.84 16.40
N VAL A 54 -2.58 -6.53 16.10
CA VAL A 54 -3.50 -5.98 15.09
C VAL A 54 -2.73 -5.30 13.95
N SER A 55 -2.51 -6.02 12.83
CA SER A 55 -2.04 -5.41 11.58
C SER A 55 -3.22 -4.76 10.87
N VAL A 56 -3.32 -3.44 10.97
CA VAL A 56 -4.43 -2.67 10.40
C VAL A 56 -4.17 -2.45 8.91
N HIS A 57 -5.15 -2.83 8.09
CA HIS A 57 -5.17 -2.50 6.67
C HIS A 57 -5.24 -0.97 6.50
N LEU A 58 -4.32 -0.39 5.72
CA LEU A 58 -4.31 1.05 5.44
C LEU A 58 -4.96 1.33 4.09
N PHE A 59 -4.41 0.75 3.03
CA PHE A 59 -4.89 0.90 1.66
C PHE A 59 -4.22 -0.14 0.75
N ARG A 60 -4.78 -0.32 -0.43
CA ARG A 60 -4.37 -1.26 -1.46
C ARG A 60 -3.81 -0.49 -2.64
N PHE A 61 -2.90 -1.15 -3.34
CA PHE A 61 -2.42 -0.74 -4.63
C PHE A 61 -2.73 -1.80 -5.68
N LYS A 62 -3.12 -1.34 -6.86
CA LYS A 62 -3.11 -2.13 -8.09
C LYS A 62 -2.04 -1.59 -9.01
N VAL A 63 -1.17 -2.47 -9.48
CA VAL A 63 -0.15 -2.16 -10.48
C VAL A 63 -0.48 -2.91 -11.76
N SER A 64 -0.71 -2.19 -12.84
CA SER A 64 -0.97 -2.80 -14.16
C SER A 64 0.24 -3.61 -14.62
N LYS A 65 0.04 -4.87 -15.01
CA LYS A 65 1.10 -5.71 -15.57
C LYS A 65 1.53 -5.27 -16.98
N ARG A 66 0.71 -4.44 -17.64
CA ARG A 66 0.92 -4.00 -19.03
C ARG A 66 1.79 -2.75 -19.13
N ASP A 67 1.45 -1.72 -18.36
CA ASP A 67 2.05 -0.38 -18.45
C ASP A 67 2.59 0.10 -17.10
N TYR A 68 2.59 -0.77 -16.08
CA TYR A 68 3.05 -0.47 -14.73
C TYR A 68 2.31 0.68 -14.05
N ALA A 69 1.17 1.13 -14.58
CA ALA A 69 0.36 2.18 -13.96
C ALA A 69 -0.08 1.79 -12.55
N LEU A 70 0.03 2.75 -11.62
CA LEU A 70 -0.28 2.58 -10.21
C LEU A 70 -1.64 3.17 -9.88
N SER A 71 -2.48 2.45 -9.16
CA SER A 71 -3.75 2.95 -8.60
C SER A 71 -3.90 2.52 -7.16
N THR A 72 -4.49 3.36 -6.31
CA THR A 72 -4.67 3.09 -4.88
C THR A 72 -6.03 3.53 -4.38
N ASP A 73 -6.52 2.95 -3.28
CA ASP A 73 -7.71 3.40 -2.56
C ASP A 73 -7.36 4.27 -1.33
N ALA A 74 -6.09 4.70 -1.20
CA ALA A 74 -5.64 5.55 -0.10
C ALA A 74 -6.45 6.85 0.01
N GLY A 75 -7.12 7.04 1.15
CA GLY A 75 -7.98 8.22 1.37
C GLY A 75 -9.38 8.11 0.73
N SER A 76 -9.71 6.99 0.09
CA SER A 76 -11.08 6.70 -0.36
C SER A 76 -11.90 6.10 0.78
N VAL A 77 -13.08 6.64 1.04
CA VAL A 77 -13.98 6.16 2.12
C VAL A 77 -14.70 4.87 1.74
N ASP A 78 -14.86 4.63 0.44
CA ASP A 78 -15.59 3.53 -0.18
C ASP A 78 -14.67 2.45 -0.82
N GLY A 79 -13.35 2.64 -0.74
CA GLY A 79 -12.38 1.75 -1.40
C GLY A 79 -12.22 1.98 -2.91
N THR A 80 -12.71 3.10 -3.45
CA THR A 80 -12.53 3.45 -4.86
C THR A 80 -11.06 3.68 -5.20
N LEU A 81 -10.58 2.96 -6.20
CA LEU A 81 -9.21 3.10 -6.70
C LEU A 81 -9.08 4.33 -7.60
N HIS A 82 -8.05 5.14 -7.35
CA HIS A 82 -7.66 6.26 -8.19
C HIS A 82 -6.19 6.12 -8.62
N THR A 83 -5.87 6.63 -9.81
CA THR A 83 -4.52 6.56 -10.36
C THR A 83 -3.58 7.47 -9.59
N VAL A 84 -2.40 6.95 -9.26
CA VAL A 84 -1.36 7.66 -8.53
C VAL A 84 -0.28 8.09 -9.51
N LYS A 85 0.21 9.32 -9.38
CA LYS A 85 1.34 9.78 -10.18
C LYS A 85 2.61 9.08 -9.69
N GLN A 86 3.36 8.56 -10.64
CA GLN A 86 4.69 7.99 -10.46
C GLN A 86 5.75 9.07 -10.48
#